data_AF-A0A7S7QYW9-F1
#
_entry.id   AF-A0A7S7QYW9-F1
#
_cell.length_a   1.000
_cell.length_b   1.000
_cell.length_c   1.000
_cell.angle_alpha   90.00
_cell.angle_beta   90.00
_cell.angle_gamma   90.00
#
_symmetry.space_group_name_H-M   'P 1'
#
loop_
_entity.id
_entity.type
_entity.pdbx_description
1 polymer ?
#
loop_
_entity_poly.entity_id
_entity_poly.type
_entity_poly.pdbx_seq_one_letter_code
_entity_poly.pdbx_strand_id
1 'polypeptide(L)'
;MELWFDPDPNDQLQLACLLDHVRSHPETVAKLELRLVGFDLMMIEPTWKGWSEVPLVKVRPAHVEAASKVWRAYRASTPEASFDVLQHDLSAFPLLRPALLDLLQELPWSGSGLGATEMRLLELIGAGFMGTNTLFYLRGFRQRGVFNDKEIGTLLEGLAHGPQPAIAGLDDELRVIDPENRRARVEAYRRSRLTVTEFGKAVLAGGEDLSRHNPIDRWWGGTHLTNDNLWRWNLALTKS
;
A
#
# COMPACT_ATOMS: atom_id res chain seq x y z
N MET A 1 9.89 20.10 -18.47
CA MET A 1 10.31 18.79 -17.92
C MET A 1 9.07 17.96 -17.82
N GLU A 2 9.08 16.80 -18.47
CA GLU A 2 7.93 15.89 -18.55
C GLU A 2 8.10 14.77 -17.51
N LEU A 3 7.06 14.51 -16.72
CA LEU A 3 7.01 13.43 -15.73
C LEU A 3 5.80 12.53 -15.99
N TRP A 4 5.97 11.23 -15.75
CA TRP A 4 4.95 10.21 -15.96
C TRP A 4 4.55 9.60 -14.61
N PHE A 5 3.25 9.39 -14.41
CA PHE A 5 2.71 8.79 -13.18
C PHE A 5 1.60 7.79 -13.47
N ASP A 6 1.73 6.64 -12.83
CA ASP A 6 0.84 5.48 -12.92
C ASP A 6 -0.34 5.57 -11.95
N PRO A 7 -1.39 4.76 -12.15
CA PRO A 7 -2.56 4.79 -11.27
C PRO A 7 -2.31 4.19 -9.89
N ASP A 8 -1.17 3.52 -9.67
CA ASP A 8 -0.85 2.86 -8.40
C ASP A 8 -0.76 3.87 -7.23
N PRO A 9 -1.18 3.49 -6.01
CA PRO A 9 -1.21 4.41 -4.87
C PRO A 9 0.15 5.06 -4.56
N ASN A 10 1.25 4.34 -4.76
CA ASN A 10 2.59 4.88 -4.53
C ASN A 10 2.99 5.93 -5.57
N ASP A 11 2.67 5.74 -6.85
CA ASP A 11 2.92 6.73 -7.90
C ASP A 11 2.12 8.01 -7.66
N GLN A 12 0.87 7.85 -7.23
CA GLN A 12 0.02 8.98 -6.82
C GLN A 12 0.58 9.71 -5.59
N LEU A 13 1.15 9.01 -4.60
CA LEU A 13 1.86 9.63 -3.49
C LEU A 13 3.17 10.32 -3.92
N GLN A 14 3.93 9.73 -4.84
CA GLN A 14 5.16 10.34 -5.36
C GLN A 14 4.85 11.63 -6.12
N LEU A 15 3.79 11.65 -6.92
CA LEU A 15 3.25 12.86 -7.55
C LEU A 15 2.93 13.92 -6.48
N ALA A 16 2.20 13.53 -5.44
CA ALA A 16 1.80 14.44 -4.36
C ALA A 16 3.03 15.02 -3.62
N CYS A 17 3.99 14.16 -3.29
CA CYS A 17 5.26 14.53 -2.67
C CYS A 17 6.07 15.50 -3.52
N LEU A 18 6.24 15.20 -4.81
CA LEU A 18 7.00 16.03 -5.74
C LEU A 18 6.37 17.43 -5.85
N LEU A 19 5.05 17.51 -6.01
CA LEU A 19 4.36 18.79 -6.13
C LEU A 19 4.39 19.60 -4.82
N ASP A 20 4.29 18.98 -3.65
CA ASP A 20 4.51 19.67 -2.38
C ASP A 20 5.94 20.21 -2.28
N HIS A 21 6.93 19.43 -2.71
CA HIS A 21 8.34 19.82 -2.65
C HIS A 21 8.66 21.03 -3.53
N VAL A 22 8.11 21.08 -4.75
CA VAL A 22 8.37 22.19 -5.68
C VAL A 22 7.44 23.39 -5.49
N ARG A 23 6.51 23.34 -4.53
CA ARG A 23 5.51 24.41 -4.33
C ARG A 23 6.13 25.79 -4.10
N SER A 24 7.31 25.85 -3.50
CA SER A 24 8.05 27.10 -3.21
C SER A 24 8.88 27.60 -4.39
N HIS A 25 8.81 26.93 -5.55
CA HIS A 25 9.60 27.18 -6.75
C HIS A 25 8.67 27.40 -7.97
N PRO A 26 7.96 28.54 -8.07
CA PRO A 26 6.97 28.78 -9.12
C PRO A 26 7.52 28.66 -10.55
N GLU A 27 8.79 29.03 -10.75
CA GLU A 27 9.50 28.90 -12.03
C GLU A 27 9.73 27.44 -12.43
N THR A 28 9.86 26.55 -11.45
CA THR A 28 9.94 25.10 -11.67
C THR A 28 8.56 24.55 -11.99
N VAL A 29 7.54 24.94 -11.22
CA VAL A 29 6.13 24.56 -11.46
C VAL A 29 5.67 24.94 -12.87
N ALA A 30 6.02 26.15 -13.33
CA ALA A 30 5.66 26.64 -14.67
C ALA A 30 6.28 25.83 -15.82
N LYS A 31 7.35 25.06 -15.57
CA LYS A 31 8.04 24.22 -16.55
C LYS A 31 7.69 22.73 -16.44
N LEU A 32 6.88 22.35 -15.45
CA LEU A 32 6.46 20.98 -15.21
C LEU A 32 5.23 20.64 -16.06
N GLU A 33 5.33 19.50 -16.72
CA GLU A 33 4.27 18.91 -17.51
C GLU A 33 4.13 17.44 -17.09
N LEU A 34 2.88 17.00 -16.92
CA LEU A 34 2.57 15.68 -16.40
C LEU A 34 1.87 14.84 -17.47
N ARG A 35 2.20 13.55 -17.49
CA ARG A 35 1.41 12.52 -18.16
C ARG A 35 0.87 11.57 -17.11
N LEU A 36 -0.44 11.60 -16.96
CA LEU A 36 -1.18 10.75 -16.03
C LEU A 36 -1.78 9.61 -16.85
N VAL A 37 -1.37 8.38 -16.57
CA VAL A 37 -1.82 7.21 -17.31
C VAL A 37 -2.81 6.39 -16.48
N GLY A 38 -3.66 5.64 -17.17
CA GLY A 38 -4.63 4.72 -16.56
C GLY A 38 -4.18 3.25 -16.59
N PHE A 39 -2.90 3.01 -16.83
CA PHE A 39 -2.30 1.69 -16.99
C PHE A 39 -0.97 1.62 -16.26
N ASP A 40 -0.50 0.41 -15.99
CA ASP A 40 0.81 0.13 -15.37
C ASP A 40 1.93 0.25 -16.43
N LEU A 41 2.79 1.26 -16.30
CA LEU A 41 3.93 1.53 -17.20
C LEU A 41 4.92 0.37 -17.26
N MET A 42 5.04 -0.42 -16.18
CA MET A 42 5.95 -1.57 -16.13
C MET A 42 5.42 -2.78 -16.88
N MET A 43 4.11 -2.81 -17.16
CA MET A 43 3.43 -3.92 -17.85
C MET A 43 3.11 -3.62 -19.32
N ILE A 44 3.52 -2.46 -19.82
CA ILE A 44 3.30 -2.09 -21.22
C ILE A 44 4.17 -2.94 -22.13
N GLU A 45 3.56 -3.43 -23.21
CA GLU A 45 4.29 -4.13 -24.25
C GLU A 45 5.33 -3.22 -24.92
N PRO A 46 6.56 -3.70 -25.19
CA PRO A 46 7.59 -2.89 -25.86
C PRO A 46 7.17 -2.30 -27.23
N THR A 47 6.14 -2.87 -27.84
CA THR A 47 5.56 -2.48 -29.12
C THR A 47 4.48 -1.40 -29.01
N TRP A 48 4.12 -0.95 -27.81
CA TRP A 48 3.13 0.10 -27.60
C TRP A 48 3.52 1.39 -28.31
N LYS A 49 2.60 1.96 -29.10
CA LYS A 49 2.82 3.17 -29.91
C LYS A 49 2.01 4.38 -29.46
N GLY A 50 1.14 4.24 -28.46
CA GLY A 50 0.25 5.30 -27.98
C GLY A 50 0.92 6.37 -27.11
N TRP A 51 2.26 6.40 -27.00
CA TRP A 51 2.98 7.34 -26.12
C TRP A 51 2.66 8.81 -26.43
N SER A 52 2.53 9.15 -27.71
CA SER A 52 2.19 10.51 -28.17
C SER A 52 0.71 10.88 -27.95
N GLU A 53 -0.16 9.89 -27.72
CA GLU A 53 -1.60 10.07 -27.55
C GLU A 53 -1.98 10.36 -26.09
N VAL A 54 -1.09 10.08 -25.15
CA VAL A 54 -1.29 10.42 -23.75
C VAL A 54 -1.38 11.95 -23.62
N PRO A 55 -2.43 12.52 -23.01
CA PRO A 55 -2.52 13.96 -22.87
C PRO A 55 -1.41 14.52 -21.98
N LEU A 56 -0.83 15.64 -22.39
CA LEU A 56 0.12 16.38 -21.58
C LEU A 56 -0.61 17.45 -20.75
N VAL A 57 -0.49 17.36 -19.43
CA VAL A 57 -1.17 18.25 -18.49
C VAL A 57 -0.17 19.26 -17.94
N LYS A 58 -0.37 20.55 -18.23
CA LYS A 58 0.41 21.62 -17.59
C LYS A 58 0.04 21.73 -16.11
N VAL A 59 1.04 21.79 -15.25
CA VAL A 59 0.83 21.98 -13.81
C VAL A 59 0.30 23.40 -13.54
N ARG A 60 -0.80 23.48 -12.78
CA ARG A 60 -1.43 24.74 -12.36
C ARG A 60 -1.33 24.88 -10.83
N PRO A 61 -1.46 26.10 -10.27
CA PRO A 61 -1.45 26.29 -8.82
C PRO A 61 -2.44 25.38 -8.07
N ALA A 62 -3.65 25.17 -8.61
CA ALA A 62 -4.64 24.28 -8.02
C ALA A 62 -4.19 22.81 -7.95
N HIS A 63 -3.39 22.33 -8.92
CA HIS A 63 -2.80 20.99 -8.87
C HIS A 63 -1.82 20.88 -7.69
N VAL A 64 -0.93 21.88 -7.56
CA VAL A 64 0.06 21.93 -6.47
C VAL A 64 -0.64 21.98 -5.12
N GLU A 65 -1.69 22.78 -4.97
CA GLU A 65 -2.47 22.90 -3.75
C GLU A 65 -3.12 21.56 -3.34
N ALA A 66 -3.83 20.91 -4.26
CA ALA A 66 -4.49 19.63 -4.01
C ALA A 66 -3.49 18.52 -3.63
N ALA A 67 -2.39 18.40 -4.40
CA ALA A 67 -1.32 17.46 -4.12
C ALA A 67 -0.62 17.72 -2.77
N SER A 68 -0.30 18.98 -2.48
CA SER A 68 0.33 19.38 -1.21
C SER A 68 -0.55 19.03 -0.01
N LYS A 69 -1.86 19.26 -0.15
CA LYS A 69 -2.83 18.96 0.90
C LYS A 69 -2.86 17.47 1.23
N VAL A 70 -2.91 16.60 0.21
CA VAL A 70 -2.85 15.13 0.39
C VAL A 70 -1.52 14.71 1.02
N TRP A 71 -0.38 15.17 0.49
CA TRP A 71 0.93 14.77 0.98
C TRP A 71 1.16 15.14 2.44
N ARG A 72 0.79 16.36 2.84
CA ARG A 72 0.91 16.82 4.24
C ARG A 72 0.01 16.03 5.17
N ALA A 73 -1.21 15.72 4.73
CA ALA A 73 -2.15 14.93 5.51
C ALA A 73 -1.65 13.50 5.73
N TYR A 74 -1.06 12.88 4.70
CA TYR A 74 -0.46 11.54 4.82
C TYR A 74 0.77 11.53 5.74
N ARG A 75 1.52 12.64 5.79
CA ARG A 75 2.68 12.82 6.68
C ARG A 75 2.34 13.29 8.09
N ALA A 76 1.07 13.51 8.40
CA ALA A 76 0.66 13.92 9.74
C ALA A 76 0.92 12.79 10.76
N SER A 77 1.09 13.19 12.02
CA SER A 77 1.32 12.25 13.14
C SER A 77 0.09 11.42 13.51
N THR A 78 -1.08 11.77 12.98
CA THR A 78 -2.32 11.00 13.06
C THR A 78 -2.96 10.90 11.67
N PRO A 79 -3.76 9.85 11.39
CA PRO A 79 -4.39 9.68 10.09
C PRO A 79 -5.61 10.59 9.88
N GLU A 80 -6.08 11.30 10.90
CA GLU A 80 -7.29 12.16 10.85
C GLU A 80 -7.25 13.16 9.70
N ALA A 81 -6.11 13.83 9.50
CA ALA A 81 -5.95 14.77 8.40
C ALA A 81 -6.17 14.10 7.03
N SER A 82 -5.79 12.83 6.88
CA SER A 82 -6.01 12.09 5.62
C SER A 82 -7.50 11.80 5.40
N PHE A 83 -8.27 11.54 6.45
CA PHE A 83 -9.72 11.41 6.35
C PHE A 83 -10.40 12.74 6.00
N ASP A 84 -9.99 13.83 6.64
CA ASP A 84 -10.53 15.16 6.38
C ASP A 84 -10.29 15.55 4.91
N VAL A 85 -9.11 15.26 4.38
CA VAL A 85 -8.76 15.52 2.97
C VAL A 85 -9.69 14.80 1.99
N LEU A 86 -10.20 13.62 2.33
CA LEU A 86 -11.20 12.96 1.49
C LEU A 86 -12.51 13.75 1.38
N GLN A 87 -12.83 14.68 2.28
CA GLN A 87 -14.03 15.52 2.16
C GLN A 87 -13.84 16.73 1.24
N HIS A 88 -12.61 16.99 0.77
CA HIS A 88 -12.30 18.12 -0.09
C HIS A 88 -12.31 17.77 -1.59
N ASP A 89 -12.38 18.81 -2.42
CA ASP A 89 -12.24 18.65 -3.86
C ASP A 89 -10.81 18.23 -4.21
N LEU A 90 -10.69 17.06 -4.84
CA LEU A 90 -9.45 16.49 -5.37
C LEU A 90 -9.55 16.24 -6.89
N SER A 91 -10.53 16.85 -7.56
CA SER A 91 -10.80 16.65 -9.00
C SER A 91 -9.62 17.02 -9.90
N ALA A 92 -8.71 17.88 -9.42
CA ALA A 92 -7.42 18.19 -10.04
C ALA A 92 -6.59 16.92 -10.37
N PHE A 93 -6.69 15.88 -9.53
CA PHE A 93 -6.05 14.60 -9.74
C PHE A 93 -7.03 13.48 -9.37
N PRO A 94 -7.80 12.95 -10.35
CA PRO A 94 -8.84 11.98 -10.09
C PRO A 94 -8.37 10.71 -9.36
N LEU A 95 -7.08 10.36 -9.49
CA LEU A 95 -6.48 9.17 -8.91
C LEU A 95 -5.92 9.38 -7.49
N LEU A 96 -5.77 10.62 -7.00
CA LEU A 96 -5.30 10.87 -5.62
C LEU A 96 -6.29 10.39 -4.58
N ARG A 97 -7.59 10.60 -4.81
CA ARG A 97 -8.66 10.15 -3.90
C ARG A 97 -8.68 8.63 -3.72
N PRO A 98 -8.77 7.81 -4.78
CA PRO A 98 -8.72 6.35 -4.63
C PRO A 98 -7.39 5.88 -4.03
N ALA A 99 -6.24 6.47 -4.43
CA ALA A 99 -4.96 6.14 -3.81
C ALA A 99 -4.95 6.38 -2.29
N LEU A 100 -5.48 7.53 -1.84
CA LEU A 100 -5.58 7.85 -0.42
C LEU A 100 -6.51 6.88 0.33
N LEU A 101 -7.61 6.46 -0.29
CA LEU A 101 -8.50 5.45 0.26
C LEU A 101 -7.80 4.09 0.40
N ASP A 102 -7.03 3.66 -0.60
CA ASP A 102 -6.28 2.41 -0.54
C ASP A 102 -5.24 2.44 0.59
N LEU A 103 -4.52 3.55 0.74
CA LEU A 103 -3.57 3.77 1.83
C LEU A 103 -4.27 3.70 3.18
N LEU A 104 -5.39 4.40 3.35
CA LEU A 104 -6.14 4.40 4.61
C LEU A 104 -6.67 3.02 4.98
N GLN A 105 -7.01 2.17 4.00
CA GLN A 105 -7.38 0.77 4.24
C GLN A 105 -6.20 -0.09 4.74
N GLU A 106 -4.95 0.37 4.63
CA GLU A 106 -3.80 -0.32 5.24
C GLU A 106 -3.60 0.00 6.73
N LEU A 107 -4.42 0.89 7.30
CA LEU A 107 -4.57 0.96 8.76
C LEU A 107 -5.22 -0.35 9.26
N PRO A 108 -4.85 -0.84 10.46
CA PRO A 108 -5.45 -2.03 11.06
C PRO A 108 -6.98 -1.96 11.08
N TRP A 109 -7.67 -2.95 10.51
CA TRP A 109 -9.13 -2.96 10.52
C TRP A 109 -9.67 -3.22 11.93
N SER A 110 -10.78 -2.55 12.28
CA SER A 110 -11.36 -2.63 13.63
C SER A 110 -11.79 -4.04 14.07
N GLY A 111 -12.18 -4.92 13.14
CA GLY A 111 -12.64 -6.26 13.46
C GLY A 111 -11.58 -7.36 13.37
N SER A 112 -10.41 -7.11 12.78
CA SER A 112 -9.37 -8.14 12.56
C SER A 112 -7.96 -7.71 12.94
N GLY A 113 -7.69 -6.42 13.10
CA GLY A 113 -6.34 -5.89 13.37
C GLY A 113 -5.39 -5.93 12.16
N LEU A 114 -5.87 -6.41 11.01
CA LEU A 114 -5.09 -6.52 9.78
C LEU A 114 -5.26 -5.27 8.91
N GLY A 115 -4.19 -4.84 8.25
CA GLY A 115 -4.31 -3.97 7.08
C GLY A 115 -5.01 -4.72 5.94
N ALA A 116 -5.65 -4.00 5.02
CA ALA A 116 -6.45 -4.65 4.00
C ALA A 116 -5.63 -5.47 2.99
N THR A 117 -4.34 -5.19 2.78
CA THR A 117 -3.47 -6.11 2.02
C THR A 117 -3.18 -7.41 2.79
N GLU A 118 -2.95 -7.35 4.10
CA GLU A 118 -2.73 -8.56 4.92
C GLU A 118 -3.99 -9.44 4.96
N MET A 119 -5.17 -8.81 5.16
CA MET A 119 -6.46 -9.49 5.08
C MET A 119 -6.63 -10.18 3.72
N ARG A 120 -6.31 -9.48 2.63
CA ARG A 120 -6.41 -10.03 1.28
C ARG A 120 -5.47 -11.23 1.06
N LEU A 121 -4.25 -11.18 1.57
CA LEU A 121 -3.32 -12.31 1.52
C LEU A 121 -3.89 -13.52 2.28
N LEU A 122 -4.42 -13.28 3.48
CA LEU A 122 -5.03 -14.33 4.31
C LEU A 122 -6.24 -14.99 3.63
N GLU A 123 -7.11 -14.18 3.01
CA GLU A 123 -8.25 -14.67 2.20
C GLU A 123 -7.82 -15.55 1.03
N LEU A 124 -6.81 -15.11 0.27
CA LEU A 124 -6.31 -15.87 -0.88
C LEU A 124 -5.70 -17.20 -0.44
N ILE A 125 -4.91 -17.21 0.64
CA ILE A 125 -4.35 -18.45 1.17
C ILE A 125 -5.49 -19.36 1.66
N GLY A 126 -6.52 -18.81 2.32
CA GLY A 126 -7.71 -19.53 2.76
C GLY A 126 -8.53 -20.13 1.61
N ALA A 127 -8.52 -19.47 0.44
CA ALA A 127 -9.14 -19.94 -0.79
C ALA A 127 -8.29 -20.98 -1.56
N GLY A 128 -7.11 -21.35 -1.05
CA GLY A 128 -6.25 -22.39 -1.63
C GLY A 128 -5.08 -21.88 -2.48
N PHE A 129 -4.78 -20.58 -2.48
CA PHE A 129 -3.59 -20.05 -3.13
C PHE A 129 -2.35 -20.23 -2.25
N MET A 130 -1.81 -21.46 -2.26
CA MET A 130 -0.72 -21.88 -1.36
C MET A 130 0.67 -21.39 -1.79
N GLY A 131 0.84 -20.90 -3.02
CA GLY A 131 2.14 -20.49 -3.56
C GLY A 131 2.40 -18.99 -3.47
N THR A 132 3.59 -18.60 -3.03
CA THR A 132 4.01 -17.19 -2.90
C THR A 132 4.10 -16.44 -4.24
N ASN A 133 4.45 -17.12 -5.34
CA ASN A 133 4.57 -16.49 -6.66
C ASN A 133 3.28 -15.76 -7.09
N THR A 134 2.11 -16.41 -6.92
CA THR A 134 0.82 -15.80 -7.24
C THR A 134 0.54 -14.60 -6.35
N LEU A 135 0.93 -14.68 -5.07
CA LEU A 135 0.78 -13.61 -4.09
C LEU A 135 1.75 -12.45 -4.31
N PHE A 136 2.88 -12.63 -5.00
CA PHE A 136 3.79 -11.55 -5.36
C PHE A 136 3.47 -10.94 -6.72
N TYR A 137 3.36 -11.76 -7.76
CA TYR A 137 3.48 -11.28 -9.14
C TYR A 137 2.15 -11.04 -9.85
N LEU A 138 1.01 -11.42 -9.26
CA LEU A 138 -0.31 -11.13 -9.84
C LEU A 138 -1.01 -9.99 -9.07
N ARG A 139 -0.52 -8.75 -9.23
CA ARG A 139 -1.11 -7.55 -8.59
C ARG A 139 -2.61 -7.41 -8.89
N GLY A 140 -2.99 -7.55 -10.16
CA GLY A 140 -4.40 -7.51 -10.58
C GLY A 140 -5.28 -8.59 -9.93
N PHE A 141 -4.68 -9.72 -9.53
CA PHE A 141 -5.39 -10.78 -8.81
C PHE A 141 -5.57 -10.48 -7.32
N ARG A 142 -4.57 -9.86 -6.70
CA ARG A 142 -4.70 -9.33 -5.32
C ARG A 142 -5.69 -8.18 -5.25
N GLN A 143 -5.80 -7.38 -6.31
CA GLN A 143 -6.58 -6.12 -6.31
C GLN A 143 -6.10 -5.16 -5.22
N ARG A 144 -4.78 -5.17 -4.94
CA ARG A 144 -4.10 -4.30 -3.98
C ARG A 144 -2.81 -3.78 -4.62
N GLY A 145 -2.56 -2.48 -4.52
CA GLY A 145 -1.41 -1.82 -5.15
C GLY A 145 -0.50 -1.01 -4.21
N VAL A 146 -0.80 -0.94 -2.90
CA VAL A 146 -0.01 -0.12 -1.96
C VAL A 146 1.38 -0.70 -1.72
N PHE A 147 1.50 -2.03 -1.61
CA PHE A 147 2.75 -2.69 -1.28
C PHE A 147 3.39 -3.35 -2.50
N ASN A 148 4.70 -3.15 -2.64
CA ASN A 148 5.51 -3.85 -3.63
C ASN A 148 5.86 -5.28 -3.18
N ASP A 149 6.47 -6.07 -4.06
CA ASP A 149 6.72 -7.49 -3.80
C ASP A 149 7.60 -7.76 -2.56
N LYS A 150 8.58 -6.88 -2.27
CA LYS A 150 9.42 -6.99 -1.06
C LYS A 150 8.58 -6.77 0.20
N GLU A 151 7.70 -5.77 0.16
CA GLU A 151 6.80 -5.44 1.27
C GLU A 151 5.75 -6.53 1.47
N ILE A 152 5.18 -7.09 0.39
CA ILE A 152 4.31 -8.27 0.49
C ILE A 152 5.02 -9.44 1.17
N GLY A 153 6.30 -9.67 0.86
CA GLY A 153 7.12 -10.66 1.55
C GLY A 153 7.22 -10.40 3.06
N THR A 154 7.42 -9.13 3.45
CA THR A 154 7.45 -8.71 4.86
C THR A 154 6.11 -8.94 5.56
N LEU A 155 4.99 -8.65 4.88
CA LEU A 155 3.65 -8.92 5.41
C LEU A 155 3.40 -10.42 5.63
N LEU A 156 3.80 -11.27 4.66
CA LEU A 156 3.70 -12.73 4.81
C LEU A 156 4.52 -13.24 6.00
N GLU A 157 5.72 -12.70 6.20
CA GLU A 157 6.53 -13.04 7.37
C GLU A 157 5.87 -12.60 8.68
N GLY A 158 5.26 -11.41 8.73
CA GLY A 158 4.49 -10.97 9.89
C GLY A 158 3.34 -11.92 10.21
N LEU A 159 2.61 -12.38 9.19
CA LEU A 159 1.51 -13.34 9.35
C LEU A 159 1.98 -14.75 9.76
N ALA A 160 3.18 -15.16 9.35
CA ALA A 160 3.69 -16.52 9.55
C ALA A 160 4.57 -16.69 10.80
N HIS A 161 5.33 -15.65 11.14
CA HIS A 161 6.39 -15.70 12.17
C HIS A 161 6.07 -14.83 13.39
N GLY A 162 4.90 -14.16 13.41
CA GLY A 162 4.41 -13.46 14.59
C GLY A 162 4.17 -14.38 15.80
N PRO A 163 4.03 -13.84 17.02
CA PRO A 163 3.80 -14.62 18.24
C PRO A 163 2.65 -15.63 18.14
N GLN A 164 1.58 -15.27 17.43
CA GLN A 164 0.48 -16.18 17.11
C GLN A 164 0.26 -16.18 15.59
N PRO A 165 0.87 -17.13 14.86
CA PRO A 165 0.82 -17.16 13.39
C PRO A 165 -0.59 -17.32 12.84
N ALA A 166 -0.96 -16.45 11.90
CA ALA A 166 -2.20 -16.55 11.12
C ALA A 166 -2.04 -17.48 9.89
N ILE A 167 -0.81 -17.65 9.41
CA ILE A 167 -0.48 -18.59 8.32
C ILE A 167 0.67 -19.51 8.75
N ALA A 168 0.77 -20.67 8.11
CA ALA A 168 1.86 -21.64 8.28
C ALA A 168 2.46 -22.03 6.93
N GLY A 169 3.62 -22.69 6.95
CA GLY A 169 4.29 -23.22 5.76
C GLY A 169 5.09 -22.20 4.95
N LEU A 170 5.29 -20.99 5.50
CA LEU A 170 6.35 -20.09 5.06
C LEU A 170 7.71 -20.66 5.51
N ASP A 171 8.72 -20.56 4.67
CA ASP A 171 10.05 -21.13 4.95
C ASP A 171 10.74 -20.40 6.12
N ASP A 172 10.98 -21.12 7.23
CA ASP A 172 11.56 -20.57 8.45
C ASP A 172 12.99 -20.03 8.25
N GLU A 173 13.70 -20.41 7.18
CA GLU A 173 15.01 -19.81 6.86
C GLU A 173 14.90 -18.29 6.64
N LEU A 174 13.73 -17.78 6.24
CA LEU A 174 13.52 -16.34 6.05
C LEU A 174 13.77 -15.52 7.34
N ARG A 175 13.70 -16.15 8.52
CA ARG A 175 14.01 -15.52 9.82
C ARG A 175 15.50 -15.20 9.99
N VAL A 176 16.38 -15.93 9.32
CA VAL A 176 17.85 -15.84 9.49
C VAL A 176 18.56 -15.40 8.22
N ILE A 177 17.95 -15.55 7.04
CA ILE A 177 18.48 -15.01 5.80
C ILE A 177 18.50 -13.48 5.88
N ASP A 178 19.67 -12.90 5.63
CA ASP A 178 19.86 -11.45 5.49
C ASP A 178 18.74 -10.83 4.61
N PRO A 179 17.98 -9.83 5.12
CA PRO A 179 16.96 -9.11 4.36
C PRO A 179 17.43 -8.57 3.01
N GLU A 180 18.72 -8.27 2.85
CA GLU A 180 19.30 -7.76 1.61
C GLU A 180 19.79 -8.86 0.65
N ASN A 181 19.86 -10.12 1.09
CA ASN A 181 20.15 -11.26 0.23
C ASN A 181 18.91 -11.69 -0.58
N ARG A 182 18.55 -10.87 -1.58
CA ARG A 182 17.36 -11.06 -2.41
C ARG A 182 17.27 -12.45 -3.03
N ARG A 183 18.39 -13.01 -3.48
CA ARG A 183 18.41 -14.32 -4.14
C ARG A 183 17.98 -15.44 -3.18
N ALA A 184 18.61 -15.52 -2.01
CA ALA A 184 18.29 -16.55 -1.03
C ALA A 184 16.83 -16.42 -0.54
N ARG A 185 16.35 -15.20 -0.33
CA ARG A 185 14.95 -14.95 0.08
C ARG A 185 13.96 -15.41 -0.98
N VAL A 186 14.20 -15.10 -2.27
CA VAL A 186 13.35 -15.56 -3.38
C VAL A 186 13.31 -17.09 -3.45
N GLU A 187 14.45 -17.76 -3.23
CA GLU A 187 14.52 -19.22 -3.19
C GLU A 187 13.68 -19.79 -2.02
N ALA A 188 13.77 -19.22 -0.81
CA ALA A 188 12.97 -19.62 0.35
C ALA A 188 11.46 -19.41 0.13
N TYR A 189 11.05 -18.27 -0.43
CA TYR A 189 9.64 -18.04 -0.77
C TYR A 189 9.12 -19.06 -1.78
N ARG A 190 9.92 -19.49 -2.78
CA ARG A 190 9.49 -20.49 -3.77
C ARG A 190 9.27 -21.89 -3.18
N ARG A 191 10.04 -22.24 -2.13
CA ARG A 191 9.88 -23.51 -1.40
C ARG A 191 8.64 -23.52 -0.50
N SER A 192 8.19 -22.34 -0.06
CA SER A 192 7.06 -22.17 0.85
C SER A 192 5.75 -22.73 0.27
N ARG A 193 4.91 -23.31 1.14
CA ARG A 193 3.56 -23.82 0.82
C ARG A 193 2.61 -23.39 1.92
N LEU A 194 1.89 -22.30 1.66
CA LEU A 194 1.13 -21.57 2.66
C LEU A 194 -0.21 -22.24 2.96
N THR A 195 -0.58 -22.26 4.23
CA THR A 195 -1.91 -22.63 4.72
C THR A 195 -2.35 -21.65 5.80
N VAL A 196 -3.66 -21.48 5.98
CA VAL A 196 -4.21 -20.69 7.09
C VAL A 196 -4.26 -21.55 8.35
N THR A 197 -3.78 -21.01 9.48
CA THR A 197 -3.84 -21.68 10.79
C THR A 197 -5.26 -21.62 11.38
N GLU A 198 -5.53 -22.34 12.48
CA GLU A 198 -6.81 -22.19 13.18
C GLU A 198 -7.03 -20.75 13.68
N PHE A 199 -5.95 -20.08 14.11
CA PHE A 199 -6.02 -18.66 14.46
C PHE A 199 -6.35 -17.79 13.25
N GLY A 200 -5.67 -17.99 12.12
CA GLY A 200 -5.96 -17.24 10.90
C GLY A 200 -7.40 -17.44 10.41
N LYS A 201 -7.96 -18.65 10.56
CA LYS A 201 -9.38 -18.92 10.26
C LYS A 201 -10.32 -18.15 11.18
N ALA A 202 -10.00 -18.06 12.47
CA ALA A 202 -10.78 -17.28 13.43
C ALA A 202 -10.74 -15.78 13.10
N VAL A 203 -9.58 -15.25 12.69
CA VAL A 203 -9.44 -13.86 12.22
C VAL A 203 -10.27 -13.62 10.95
N LEU A 204 -10.20 -14.52 9.96
CA LEU A 204 -11.02 -14.43 8.73
C LEU A 204 -12.53 -14.46 9.02
N ALA A 205 -12.94 -15.24 10.02
CA ALA A 205 -14.33 -15.31 10.46
C ALA A 205 -14.78 -14.10 11.31
N GLY A 206 -13.88 -13.15 11.60
CA GLY A 206 -14.15 -12.00 12.47
C GLY A 206 -14.30 -12.37 13.95
N GLY A 207 -13.90 -13.58 14.33
CA GLY A 207 -13.94 -14.06 15.72
C GLY A 207 -12.72 -13.66 16.54
N GLU A 208 -11.63 -13.25 15.88
CA GLU A 208 -10.38 -12.86 16.52
C GLU A 208 -9.77 -11.61 15.89
N ASP A 209 -8.94 -10.93 16.69
CA ASP A 209 -8.25 -9.70 16.32
C ASP A 209 -6.74 -9.92 16.42
N LEU A 210 -6.03 -9.86 15.29
CA LEU A 210 -4.60 -10.11 15.19
C LEU A 210 -3.80 -9.27 16.18
N SER A 211 -4.19 -8.00 16.37
CA SER A 211 -3.48 -7.03 17.19
C SER A 211 -3.43 -7.38 18.68
N ARG A 212 -4.33 -8.25 19.14
CA ARG A 212 -4.38 -8.73 20.54
C ARG A 212 -3.33 -9.79 20.85
N HIS A 213 -2.89 -10.51 19.82
CA HIS A 213 -1.96 -11.64 19.95
C HIS A 213 -0.60 -11.34 19.33
N ASN A 214 -0.57 -10.45 18.34
CA ASN A 214 0.64 -10.03 17.63
C ASN A 214 0.80 -8.52 17.80
N PRO A 215 1.85 -8.06 18.50
CA PRO A 215 2.10 -6.63 18.71
C PRO A 215 2.25 -5.89 17.39
N ILE A 216 1.68 -4.69 17.34
CA ILE A 216 1.81 -3.75 16.23
C ILE A 216 2.89 -2.74 16.60
N ASP A 217 3.88 -2.61 15.73
CA ASP A 217 4.88 -1.54 15.75
C ASP A 217 5.31 -1.27 14.31
N ARG A 218 4.67 -0.28 13.67
CA ARG A 218 4.95 0.10 12.28
C ARG A 218 4.55 1.53 11.97
N TRP A 219 5.10 2.06 10.88
CA TRP A 219 4.69 3.34 10.35
C TRP A 219 3.59 3.19 9.30
N TRP A 220 2.63 4.10 9.34
CA TRP A 220 1.68 4.37 8.27
C TRP A 220 1.82 5.86 7.92
N GLY A 221 2.37 6.17 6.75
CA GLY A 221 2.74 7.54 6.41
C GLY A 221 3.58 8.20 7.52
N GLY A 222 3.08 9.32 8.07
CA GLY A 222 3.68 10.01 9.22
C GLY A 222 3.17 9.56 10.59
N THR A 223 2.30 8.56 10.67
CA THR A 223 1.73 8.04 11.92
C THR A 223 2.48 6.79 12.37
N HIS A 224 3.04 6.82 13.58
CA HIS A 224 3.61 5.63 14.22
C HIS A 224 2.50 4.86 14.94
N LEU A 225 2.20 3.66 14.45
CA LEU A 225 1.20 2.78 15.01
C LEU A 225 1.85 1.84 16.01
N THR A 226 1.31 1.84 17.23
CA THR A 226 1.61 0.86 18.28
C THR A 226 0.30 0.34 18.86
N ASN A 227 0.33 -0.72 19.68
CA ASN A 227 -0.86 -1.13 20.44
C ASN A 227 -1.43 -0.01 21.33
N ASP A 228 -0.58 0.88 21.85
CA ASP A 228 -1.00 2.03 22.69
C ASP A 228 -1.46 3.26 21.87
N ASN A 229 -1.17 3.29 20.57
CA ASN A 229 -1.56 4.33 19.64
C ASN A 229 -2.16 3.71 18.37
N LEU A 230 -3.17 2.87 18.57
CA LEU A 230 -3.73 2.05 17.50
C LEU A 230 -4.89 2.76 16.81
N TRP A 231 -4.58 3.40 15.68
CA TRP A 231 -5.58 3.92 14.77
C TRP A 231 -6.14 2.81 13.89
N ARG A 232 -7.47 2.72 13.83
CA ARG A 232 -8.15 1.61 13.17
C ARG A 232 -9.10 2.08 12.07
N TRP A 233 -9.06 1.39 10.95
CA TRP A 233 -9.96 1.60 9.83
C TRP A 233 -11.31 0.90 10.07
N ASN A 234 -12.42 1.64 9.88
CA ASN A 234 -13.75 1.12 9.57
C ASN A 234 -14.47 2.14 8.66
N LEU A 235 -15.79 2.03 8.44
CA LEU A 235 -16.54 3.05 7.66
C LEU A 235 -16.39 4.48 8.24
N ALA A 236 -15.87 4.60 9.48
CA ALA A 236 -15.31 5.77 10.14
C ALA A 236 -13.92 5.45 10.76
N LEU A 237 -13.14 6.49 11.08
CA LEU A 237 -11.90 6.32 11.83
C LEU A 237 -12.20 6.10 13.32
N THR A 238 -11.54 5.14 13.95
CA THR A 238 -11.62 4.93 15.40
C THR A 238 -10.23 4.87 16.01
N LYS A 239 -10.03 5.55 17.15
CA LYS A 239 -8.84 5.41 17.99
C LYS A 239 -9.19 4.43 19.11
N SER A 240 -8.46 3.33 19.21
CA SER A 240 -8.62 2.33 20.27
C SER A 240 -7.64 2.58 21.41
#